data_AF-A0A1M5GWF6-F1
#
_entry.id   AF-A0A1M5GWF6-F1
#
_cell.length_a   1.000
_cell.length_b   1.000
_cell.length_c   1.000
_cell.angle_alpha   90.00
_cell.angle_beta   90.00
_cell.angle_gamma   90.00
#
_symmetry.space_group_name_H-M   'P 1'
#
loop_
_entity.id
_entity.type
_entity.pdbx_description
1 polymer ?
#
loop_
_entity_poly.entity_id
_entity_poly.type
_entity_poly.pdbx_seq_one_letter_code
_entity_poly.pdbx_strand_id
1 'polypeptide(L)'
;MNSKVIKLILFGVASYAVLAFLLIAFYPDKPENMDWQDREEYNKVQISKLELGITRAEVLALLGAPDITEAKMQGSREIQVMFYRTQHVRADGLTTQDECTPLLFENEALVAWGEGAYQTYLSS
;
A
#
# COMPACT_ATOMS: atom_id res chain seq x y z
N MET A 1 -49.45 -9.24 8.76
CA MET A 1 -48.31 -9.41 9.71
C MET A 1 -48.44 -8.39 10.83
N ASN A 2 -48.16 -8.76 12.09
CA ASN A 2 -48.38 -7.88 13.24
C ASN A 2 -47.45 -6.64 13.20
N SER A 3 -47.99 -5.44 13.43
CA SER A 3 -47.21 -4.18 13.40
C SER A 3 -46.05 -4.17 14.40
N LYS A 4 -46.17 -4.90 15.52
CA LYS A 4 -45.09 -5.10 16.48
C LYS A 4 -43.92 -5.89 15.88
N VAL A 5 -44.23 -6.91 15.06
CA VAL A 5 -43.23 -7.74 14.39
C VAL A 5 -42.51 -6.92 13.31
N ILE A 6 -43.24 -6.10 12.55
CA ILE A 6 -42.65 -5.19 11.55
C ILE A 6 -41.67 -4.19 12.19
N LYS A 7 -42.06 -3.56 13.32
CA LYS A 7 -41.19 -2.63 14.05
C LYS A 7 -39.93 -3.31 14.58
N LEU A 8 -40.03 -4.54 15.08
CA LEU A 8 -38.89 -5.31 15.56
C LEU A 8 -37.90 -5.64 14.42
N ILE A 9 -38.41 -6.04 13.25
CA ILE A 9 -37.58 -6.31 12.07
C ILE A 9 -36.88 -5.03 11.60
N LEU A 10 -37.60 -3.90 11.50
CA LEU A 10 -37.01 -2.62 11.12
C LEU A 10 -35.93 -2.16 12.08
N PHE A 11 -36.14 -2.34 13.39
CA PHE A 11 -35.12 -2.04 14.39
C PHE A 11 -33.88 -2.93 14.22
N GLY A 12 -34.06 -4.23 13.96
CA GLY A 12 -32.98 -5.16 13.66
C GLY A 12 -32.15 -4.72 12.45
N VAL A 13 -32.81 -4.42 11.33
CA VAL A 13 -32.14 -3.95 10.10
C VAL A 13 -31.41 -2.62 10.33
N ALA A 14 -32.04 -1.66 11.02
CA ALA A 14 -31.39 -0.39 11.35
C ALA A 14 -30.17 -0.59 12.24
N SER A 15 -30.26 -1.45 13.26
CA SER A 15 -29.14 -1.77 14.13
C SER A 15 -27.98 -2.43 13.38
N TYR A 16 -28.27 -3.35 12.46
CA TYR A 16 -27.26 -3.97 11.60
C TYR A 16 -26.59 -2.95 10.67
N ALA A 17 -27.37 -2.07 10.03
CA ALA A 17 -26.84 -1.03 9.15
C ALA A 17 -25.92 -0.07 9.90
N VAL A 18 -26.27 0.32 11.12
CA VAL A 18 -25.42 1.15 11.99
C VAL A 18 -24.13 0.42 12.34
N LEU A 19 -24.19 -0.86 12.73
CA LEU A 19 -23.00 -1.64 13.03
C LEU A 19 -22.07 -1.81 11.81
N ALA A 20 -22.63 -2.11 10.64
CA ALA A 20 -21.86 -2.23 9.40
C ALA A 20 -21.18 -0.90 9.03
N PHE A 21 -21.89 0.22 9.15
CA PHE A 21 -21.31 1.55 8.93
C PHE A 21 -20.18 1.85 9.89
N LEU A 22 -20.34 1.53 11.19
CA LEU A 22 -19.28 1.72 12.18
C LEU A 22 -18.05 0.87 11.86
N LEU A 23 -18.22 -0.39 11.43
CA LEU A 23 -17.09 -1.23 11.03
C LEU A 23 -16.31 -0.60 9.87
N ILE A 24 -17.00 -0.17 8.81
CA ILE A 24 -16.35 0.45 7.64
C ILE A 24 -15.66 1.77 8.01
N ALA A 25 -16.29 2.59 8.85
CA ALA A 25 -15.76 3.90 9.22
C ALA A 25 -14.55 3.82 10.16
N PHE A 26 -14.50 2.82 11.05
CA PHE A 26 -13.46 2.70 12.08
C PHE A 26 -12.39 1.64 11.75
N TYR A 27 -12.64 0.75 10.79
CA TYR A 27 -11.71 -0.29 10.36
C TYR A 27 -11.55 -0.29 8.83
N PRO A 28 -10.96 0.78 8.24
CA PRO A 28 -10.66 0.80 6.82
C PRO A 28 -9.65 -0.30 6.46
N ASP A 29 -9.84 -0.92 5.30
CA ASP A 29 -8.90 -1.92 4.78
C ASP A 29 -7.53 -1.28 4.55
N LYS A 30 -6.52 -1.78 5.28
CA LYS A 30 -5.12 -1.42 5.05
C LYS A 30 -4.56 -2.30 3.93
N PRO A 31 -3.65 -1.78 3.07
CA PRO A 31 -2.96 -2.60 2.07
C PRO A 31 -2.31 -3.86 2.63
N GLU A 32 -1.87 -3.81 3.89
CA GLU A 32 -1.27 -4.92 4.64
C GLU A 32 -2.24 -6.10 4.89
N ASN A 33 -3.55 -5.85 4.89
CA ASN A 33 -4.58 -6.86 5.12
C ASN A 33 -5.21 -7.38 3.82
N MET A 34 -4.81 -6.82 2.66
CA MET A 34 -5.29 -7.27 1.35
C MET A 34 -4.69 -8.64 1.03
N ASP A 35 -5.42 -9.45 0.26
CA ASP A 35 -4.81 -10.62 -0.36
C ASP A 35 -3.66 -10.17 -1.28
N TRP A 36 -2.66 -11.04 -1.46
CA TRP A 36 -1.46 -10.68 -2.21
C TRP A 36 -1.76 -10.24 -3.65
N GLN A 37 -2.81 -10.80 -4.28
CA GLN A 37 -3.24 -10.44 -5.64
C GLN A 37 -3.80 -9.02 -5.69
N ASP A 38 -4.67 -8.69 -4.73
CA ASP A 38 -5.29 -7.38 -4.63
C ASP A 38 -4.24 -6.31 -4.26
N ARG A 39 -3.31 -6.64 -3.36
CA ARG A 39 -2.20 -5.75 -2.97
C ARG A 39 -1.28 -5.46 -4.16
N GLU A 40 -0.99 -6.45 -4.99
CA GLU A 40 -0.15 -6.31 -6.18
C GLU A 40 -0.76 -5.32 -7.19
N GLU A 41 -2.04 -5.50 -7.54
CA GLU A 41 -2.74 -4.60 -8.47
C GLU A 41 -2.96 -3.21 -7.83
N TYR A 42 -3.25 -3.16 -6.53
CA TYR A 42 -3.35 -1.90 -5.79
C TYR A 42 -2.03 -1.11 -5.87
N ASN A 43 -0.90 -1.73 -5.54
CA ASN A 43 0.42 -1.11 -5.59
C ASN A 43 0.71 -0.58 -7.00
N LYS A 44 0.49 -1.40 -8.03
CA LYS A 44 0.71 -1.02 -9.43
C LYS A 44 -0.10 0.21 -9.82
N VAL A 45 -1.38 0.26 -9.45
CA VAL A 45 -2.26 1.40 -9.76
C VAL A 45 -1.87 2.64 -8.97
N GLN A 46 -1.56 2.53 -7.67
CA GLN A 46 -1.18 3.68 -6.85
C GLN A 46 0.19 4.24 -7.26
N ILE A 47 1.18 3.37 -7.53
CA ILE A 47 2.51 3.77 -7.99
C ILE A 47 2.43 4.56 -9.31
N SER A 48 1.51 4.18 -10.20
CA SER A 48 1.29 4.91 -11.47
C SER A 48 0.79 6.35 -11.30
N LYS A 49 0.31 6.70 -10.10
CA LYS A 49 -0.25 8.01 -9.75
C LYS A 49 0.67 8.81 -8.80
N LEU A 50 1.82 8.28 -8.43
CA LEU A 50 2.75 8.99 -7.55
C LEU A 50 3.33 10.21 -8.27
N GLU A 51 3.62 11.22 -7.47
CA GLU A 51 4.29 12.43 -7.90
C GLU A 51 5.66 12.50 -7.20
N LEU A 52 6.65 13.09 -7.87
CA LEU A 52 7.95 13.33 -7.24
C LEU A 52 7.82 14.34 -6.09
N GLY A 53 8.65 14.17 -5.08
CA GLY A 53 8.69 15.04 -3.90
C GLY A 53 7.72 14.65 -2.78
N ILE A 54 6.82 13.69 -3.00
CA ILE A 54 6.02 13.11 -1.90
C ILE A 54 6.96 12.47 -0.87
N THR A 55 6.56 12.51 0.40
CA THR A 55 7.38 12.02 1.49
C THR A 55 7.29 10.50 1.62
N ARG A 56 8.34 9.89 2.17
CA ARG A 56 8.37 8.47 2.55
C ARG A 56 7.19 8.11 3.45
N ALA A 57 6.84 8.98 4.39
CA ALA A 57 5.71 8.76 5.30
C ALA A 57 4.37 8.69 4.56
N GLU A 58 4.15 9.55 3.55
CA GLU A 58 2.96 9.52 2.71
C GLU A 58 2.90 8.25 1.86
N VAL A 59 4.03 7.80 1.30
CA VAL A 59 4.10 6.54 0.55
C VAL A 59 3.78 5.35 1.46
N LEU A 60 4.34 5.31 2.68
CA LEU A 60 4.03 4.26 3.66
C LEU A 60 2.56 4.28 4.08
N ALA A 61 1.96 5.46 4.24
CA ALA A 61 0.54 5.58 4.55
C ALA A 61 -0.36 5.10 3.41
N LEU A 62 0.08 5.29 2.16
CA LEU A 62 -0.66 4.90 0.97
C LEU A 62 -0.50 3.41 0.63
N LEU A 63 0.74 2.92 0.55
CA LEU A 63 1.08 1.58 0.06
C LEU A 63 1.30 0.55 1.19
N GLY A 64 1.39 1.01 2.44
CA GLY A 64 1.79 0.18 3.57
C GLY A 64 3.30 -0.09 3.59
N ALA A 65 3.70 -1.06 4.40
CA ALA A 65 5.10 -1.50 4.47
C ALA A 65 5.57 -2.07 3.11
N PRO A 66 6.81 -1.75 2.68
CA PRO A 66 7.41 -2.34 1.49
C PRO A 66 7.80 -3.80 1.72
N ASP A 67 7.95 -4.57 0.63
CA ASP A 67 8.35 -5.97 0.68
C ASP A 67 9.86 -6.13 0.90
N ILE A 68 10.65 -5.22 0.31
CA ILE A 68 12.12 -5.17 0.49
C ILE A 68 12.53 -3.70 0.70
N THR A 69 13.55 -3.47 1.53
CA THR A 69 14.14 -2.14 1.72
C THR A 69 15.64 -2.21 1.72
N GLU A 70 16.27 -1.22 1.10
CA GLU A 70 17.71 -1.02 1.18
C GLU A 70 17.99 0.48 1.40
N ALA A 71 19.04 0.80 2.16
CA ALA A 71 19.40 2.18 2.44
C ALA A 71 20.92 2.33 2.63
N LYS A 72 21.44 3.49 2.25
CA LYS A 72 22.83 3.88 2.46
C LYS A 72 22.99 5.38 2.65
N MET A 73 24.12 5.77 3.24
CA MET A 73 24.54 7.17 3.31
C MET A 73 25.46 7.48 2.14
N GLN A 74 25.16 8.54 1.39
CA GLN A 74 26.08 9.12 0.40
C GLN A 74 26.50 10.51 0.87
N GLY A 75 27.65 10.59 1.53
CA GLY A 75 28.08 11.80 2.22
C GLY A 75 27.11 12.14 3.36
N SER A 76 26.43 13.27 3.27
CA SER A 76 25.39 13.71 4.23
C SER A 76 23.96 13.39 3.79
N ARG A 77 23.76 12.77 2.62
CA ARG A 77 22.44 12.41 2.10
C ARG A 77 22.08 10.98 2.49
N GLU A 78 20.87 10.80 3.01
CA GLU A 78 20.26 9.49 3.18
C GLU A 78 19.61 9.08 1.87
N ILE A 79 20.02 7.94 1.33
CA ILE A 79 19.44 7.36 0.11
C ILE A 79 18.82 6.02 0.49
N GLN A 80 17.53 5.87 0.20
CA GLN A 80 16.76 4.67 0.51
C GLN A 80 15.96 4.23 -0.71
N VAL A 81 15.91 2.92 -0.97
CA VAL A 81 15.02 2.34 -1.96
C VAL A 81 14.04 1.38 -1.28
N MET A 82 12.77 1.52 -1.61
CA MET A 82 11.68 0.66 -1.17
C MET A 82 11.13 -0.10 -2.35
N PHE A 83 10.97 -1.41 -2.21
CA PHE A 83 10.42 -2.28 -3.24
C PHE A 83 9.02 -2.70 -2.85
N TYR A 84 8.07 -2.46 -3.75
CA TYR A 84 6.69 -2.90 -3.62
C TYR A 84 6.37 -3.90 -4.73
N ARG A 85 5.80 -5.06 -4.38
CA ARG A 85 5.34 -6.03 -5.35
C ARG A 85 4.28 -5.43 -6.27
N THR A 86 4.50 -5.52 -7.58
CA THR A 86 3.61 -4.96 -8.62
C THR A 86 3.34 -5.91 -9.77
N GLN A 87 3.98 -7.09 -9.78
CA GLN A 87 3.79 -8.10 -10.80
C GLN A 87 4.14 -9.50 -10.29
N HIS A 88 3.40 -10.48 -10.75
CA HIS A 88 3.68 -11.88 -10.51
C HIS A 88 4.61 -12.46 -11.59
N VAL A 89 5.78 -12.95 -11.17
CA VAL A 89 6.73 -13.65 -12.05
C VAL A 89 6.78 -15.14 -11.69
N ARG A 90 6.77 -15.50 -10.41
CA ARG A 90 6.86 -16.90 -9.95
C ARG A 90 5.89 -17.21 -8.81
N ALA A 91 5.39 -18.44 -8.80
CA ALA A 91 4.47 -18.97 -7.78
C ALA A 91 5.19 -19.88 -6.77
N ASP A 92 6.33 -19.42 -6.24
CA ASP A 92 7.13 -20.15 -5.23
C ASP A 92 6.88 -19.68 -3.79
N GLY A 93 6.02 -18.66 -3.62
CA GLY A 93 5.66 -18.11 -2.32
C GLY A 93 6.70 -17.14 -1.74
N LEU A 94 7.73 -16.79 -2.51
CA LEU A 94 8.70 -15.76 -2.17
C LEU A 94 8.43 -14.51 -3.01
N THR A 95 8.81 -13.34 -2.48
CA THR A 95 8.81 -12.10 -3.24
C THR A 95 10.25 -11.73 -3.56
N THR A 96 10.55 -11.57 -4.84
CA THR A 96 11.88 -11.19 -5.32
C THR A 96 11.88 -9.80 -5.96
N GLN A 97 13.05 -9.17 -6.09
CA GLN A 97 13.14 -7.79 -6.60
C GLN A 97 12.59 -7.65 -8.04
N ASP A 98 12.68 -8.67 -8.88
CA ASP A 98 12.12 -8.70 -10.24
C ASP A 98 10.58 -8.74 -10.30
N GLU A 99 9.92 -8.96 -9.15
CA GLU A 99 8.47 -8.87 -8.98
C GLU A 99 8.02 -7.49 -8.46
N CYS A 100 8.97 -6.60 -8.19
CA CYS A 100 8.73 -5.34 -7.51
C CYS A 100 9.04 -4.12 -8.37
N THR A 101 8.36 -3.02 -8.06
CA THR A 101 8.74 -1.69 -8.52
C THR A 101 9.53 -0.98 -7.42
N PRO A 102 10.78 -0.55 -7.67
CA PRO A 102 11.57 0.21 -6.71
C PRO A 102 11.15 1.69 -6.69
N LEU A 103 11.06 2.27 -5.49
CA LEU A 103 10.82 3.68 -5.22
C LEU A 103 12.06 4.23 -4.50
N LEU A 104 12.74 5.19 -5.11
CA LEU A 104 13.97 5.80 -4.59
C LEU A 104 13.65 7.10 -3.86
N PHE A 105 14.16 7.19 -2.64
CA PHE A 105 14.06 8.33 -1.76
C PHE A 105 15.44 8.92 -1.48
N GLU A 106 15.52 10.24 -1.53
CA GLU A 106 16.64 11.01 -0.99
C GLU A 106 16.13 11.94 0.11
N ASN A 107 16.70 11.86 1.31
CA ASN A 107 16.30 12.66 2.48
C ASN A 107 14.78 12.68 2.68
N GLU A 108 14.15 11.51 2.74
CA GLU A 108 12.71 11.29 2.91
C GLU A 108 11.80 11.67 1.73
N ALA A 109 12.32 12.20 0.61
CA ALA A 109 11.50 12.60 -0.54
C ALA A 109 11.66 11.63 -1.72
N LEU A 110 10.55 11.27 -2.37
CA LEU A 110 10.56 10.42 -3.57
C LEU A 110 11.20 11.17 -4.74
N VAL A 111 12.32 10.65 -5.25
CA VAL A 111 13.07 11.27 -6.36
C VAL A 111 13.02 10.48 -7.66
N ALA A 112 12.71 9.18 -7.60
CA ALA A 112 12.51 8.34 -8.78
C ALA A 112 11.74 7.06 -8.43
N TRP A 113 11.18 6.38 -9.44
CA TRP A 113 10.66 5.02 -9.30
C TRP A 113 10.83 4.22 -10.60
N GLY A 114 10.71 2.89 -10.52
CA GLY A 114 10.93 1.97 -11.63
C GLY A 114 12.41 1.60 -11.85
N GLU A 115 12.71 0.81 -12.88
CA GLU A 115 14.05 0.22 -13.10
C GLU A 115 15.21 1.23 -12.98
N GLY A 116 15.06 2.43 -13.56
CA GLY A 116 16.08 3.48 -13.49
C GLY A 116 16.36 3.98 -12.06
N ALA A 117 15.39 3.89 -11.15
CA ALA A 117 15.54 4.30 -9.76
C ALA A 117 16.51 3.39 -9.00
N TYR A 118 16.44 2.07 -9.21
CA TYR A 118 17.37 1.15 -8.57
C TYR A 118 18.79 1.26 -9.14
N GLN A 119 18.93 1.47 -10.45
CA GLN A 119 20.26 1.74 -11.04
C GLN A 119 20.88 3.04 -10.49
N THR A 120 20.06 4.06 -10.25
CA THR A 120 20.49 5.31 -9.61
C THR A 120 20.92 5.06 -8.17
N TYR A 121 20.17 4.25 -7.42
CA TYR A 121 20.56 3.82 -6.07
C TYR A 121 21.93 3.12 -6.07
N LEU A 122 22.16 2.15 -6.97
CA LEU A 122 23.43 1.41 -7.03
C LEU A 122 24.63 2.27 -7.42
N SER A 123 24.42 3.28 -8.27
CA SER A 123 25.47 4.19 -8.75
C SER A 123 25.74 5.40 -7.85
N SER A 124 24.87 5.65 -6.87
CA SER A 124 25.10 6.63 -5.79
C SER A 124 26.10 6.12 -4.74
#